data_AF-A0AAE3SAI8-F1
#
_entry.id   AF-A0AAE3SAI8-F1
#
_cell.length_a   1.000
_cell.length_b   1.000
_cell.length_c   1.000
_cell.angle_alpha   90.00
_cell.angle_beta   90.00
_cell.angle_gamma   90.00
#
_symmetry.space_group_name_H-M   'P 1'
#
loop_
_entity.id
_entity.type
_entity.pdbx_description
1 polymer ?
#
loop_
_entity_poly.entity_id
_entity_poly.type
_entity_poly.pdbx_seq_one_letter_code
_entity_poly.pdbx_strand_id
1 'polypeptide(L)'
;MISPAMSAALDSWLAHQRALKGAAENTVTAYQTDLLGFLSFMTLYHGEAQGLGPISRITVSDMRAWMASERARGVAARSLARSLSAVKSFYRWLADREGFEPTAVLSTRSPKFQKKLPRPLAVDAARAMIDTVEVQAREPW
;
A
#
# COMPACT_ATOMS: atom_id res chain seq x y z
N MET A 1 -20.20 6.63 5.01
CA MET A 1 -19.29 7.38 5.89
C MET A 1 -18.40 6.37 6.61
N ILE A 2 -17.12 6.67 6.84
CA ILE A 2 -16.21 5.80 7.60
C ILE A 2 -16.54 5.96 9.09
N SER A 3 -16.59 4.87 9.85
CA SER A 3 -16.90 4.96 11.28
C SER A 3 -15.76 5.63 12.08
N PRO A 4 -16.05 6.26 13.24
CA PRO A 4 -15.01 6.82 14.10
C PRO A 4 -13.97 5.78 14.54
N ALA A 5 -14.42 4.56 14.88
CA ALA A 5 -13.54 3.46 15.24
C ALA A 5 -12.60 3.06 14.09
N MET A 6 -13.10 3.04 12.86
CA MET A 6 -12.28 2.76 11.68
C MET A 6 -11.25 3.86 11.41
N SER A 7 -11.64 5.12 11.62
CA SER A 7 -10.73 6.26 11.48
C SER A 7 -9.60 6.19 12.52
N ALA A 8 -9.92 5.89 13.78
CA ALA A 8 -8.93 5.69 14.83
C ALA A 8 -8.00 4.49 14.55
N ALA A 9 -8.53 3.39 14.01
CA ALA A 9 -7.73 2.24 13.61
C ALA A 9 -6.75 2.59 12.47
N LEU A 10 -7.20 3.35 11.48
CA LEU A 10 -6.35 3.86 10.39
C LEU A 10 -5.22 4.73 10.94
N ASP A 11 -5.52 5.69 11.81
CA ASP A 11 -4.51 6.59 12.40
C ASP A 11 -3.48 5.81 13.24
N SER A 12 -3.93 4.86 14.04
CA SER A 12 -3.06 3.99 14.83
C SER A 12 -2.14 3.15 13.94
N TRP A 13 -2.66 2.63 12.82
CA TRP A 13 -1.86 1.89 11.87
C TRP A 13 -0.83 2.77 11.14
N LEU A 14 -1.20 3.99 10.73
CA LEU A 14 -0.27 4.92 10.10
C LEU A 14 0.85 5.33 11.06
N ALA A 15 0.53 5.53 12.34
CA ALA A 15 1.54 5.74 13.39
C ALA A 15 2.46 4.52 13.54
N HIS A 16 1.91 3.30 13.51
CA HIS A 16 2.70 2.06 13.51
C HIS A 16 3.65 1.96 12.30
N GLN A 17 3.18 2.33 11.10
CA GLN A 17 4.02 2.34 9.88
C GLN A 17 5.19 3.34 10.00
N ARG A 18 4.96 4.52 10.58
CA ARG A 18 6.02 5.50 10.85
C ARG A 18 7.03 4.96 11.86
N ALA A 19 6.56 4.56 13.04
CA ALA A 19 7.42 4.26 14.18
C ALA A 19 8.19 2.94 14.03
N LEU A 20 7.54 1.88 13.55
CA LEU A 20 8.09 0.52 13.59
C LEU A 20 8.61 0.04 12.23
N LYS A 21 8.20 0.68 11.13
CA LYS A 21 8.65 0.32 9.77
C LYS A 21 9.50 1.41 9.12
N GLY A 22 9.71 2.55 9.79
CA GLY A 22 10.52 3.66 9.27
C GLY A 22 9.99 4.19 7.94
N ALA A 23 8.67 4.12 7.71
CA ALA A 23 8.08 4.56 6.46
C ALA A 23 8.25 6.07 6.30
N ALA A 24 8.81 6.51 5.16
CA ALA A 24 8.91 7.93 4.83
C ALA A 24 7.52 8.60 4.78
N GLU A 25 7.45 9.90 5.09
CA GLU A 25 6.17 10.64 5.13
C GLU A 25 5.38 10.55 3.81
N ASN A 26 6.08 10.53 2.68
CA ASN A 26 5.45 10.36 1.36
C ASN A 26 4.73 9.02 1.25
N THR A 27 5.31 7.94 1.79
CA THR A 27 4.70 6.62 1.80
C THR A 27 3.46 6.60 2.69
N VAL A 28 3.52 7.25 3.86
CA VAL A 28 2.41 7.28 4.81
C VAL A 28 1.22 8.06 4.24
N THR A 29 1.48 9.22 3.65
CA THR A 29 0.47 10.04 2.95
C THR A 29 -0.18 9.25 1.81
N ALA A 30 0.64 8.53 1.05
CA ALA A 30 0.18 7.73 -0.07
C ALA A 30 -0.67 6.53 0.40
N TYR A 31 -0.30 5.87 1.50
CA TYR A 31 -1.08 4.79 2.12
C TYR A 31 -2.39 5.29 2.73
N GLN A 32 -2.38 6.44 3.41
CA GLN A 32 -3.59 7.07 3.94
C GLN A 32 -4.59 7.34 2.80
N THR A 33 -4.12 7.95 1.70
CA THR A 33 -4.94 8.24 0.52
C THR A 33 -5.52 6.96 -0.08
N ASP A 34 -4.71 5.91 -0.23
CA ASP A 34 -5.16 4.63 -0.78
C ASP A 34 -6.23 3.97 0.09
N LEU A 35 -6.03 3.93 1.41
CA LEU A 35 -6.96 3.30 2.34
C LEU A 35 -8.27 4.06 2.43
N LEU A 36 -8.23 5.40 2.47
CA LEU A 36 -9.45 6.21 2.42
C LEU A 36 -10.23 5.98 1.12
N GLY A 37 -9.53 5.86 -0.02
CA GLY A 37 -10.16 5.53 -1.30
C GLY A 37 -10.84 4.15 -1.28
N PHE A 38 -10.14 3.13 -0.76
CA PHE A 38 -10.69 1.78 -0.60
C PHE A 38 -11.91 1.75 0.32
N LEU A 39 -11.83 2.34 1.51
CA LEU A 39 -12.92 2.36 2.50
C LEU A 39 -14.13 3.15 1.97
N SER A 40 -13.89 4.22 1.22
CA SER A 40 -14.95 4.99 0.55
C SER A 40 -15.65 4.15 -0.51
N PHE A 41 -14.90 3.41 -1.33
CA PHE A 41 -15.49 2.48 -2.29
C PHE A 41 -16.34 1.41 -1.60
N MET A 42 -15.81 0.74 -0.57
CA MET A 42 -16.55 -0.31 0.14
C MET A 42 -17.83 0.20 0.80
N THR A 43 -17.78 1.42 1.35
CA THR A 43 -18.97 2.11 1.88
C THR A 43 -20.05 2.25 0.81
N LEU A 44 -19.67 2.74 -0.37
CA LEU A 44 -20.62 2.98 -1.46
C LEU A 44 -21.13 1.67 -2.07
N TYR A 45 -20.25 0.68 -2.19
CA TYR A 45 -20.56 -0.60 -2.84
C TYR A 45 -21.55 -1.45 -2.02
N HIS A 46 -21.41 -1.46 -0.69
CA HIS A 46 -22.32 -2.19 0.21
C HIS A 46 -23.50 -1.33 0.70
N GLY A 47 -23.46 -0.01 0.50
CA GLY A 47 -24.51 0.90 0.98
C GLY A 47 -24.52 1.08 2.51
N GLU A 48 -23.47 0.65 3.21
CA GLU A 48 -23.35 0.72 4.67
C GLU A 48 -22.06 1.41 5.10
N ALA A 49 -22.07 2.01 6.29
CA ALA A 49 -20.88 2.62 6.87
C ALA A 49 -19.82 1.56 7.18
N GLN A 50 -18.58 1.79 6.74
CA GLN A 50 -17.48 0.85 7.00
C GLN A 50 -16.97 1.01 8.43
N GLY A 51 -17.22 -0.02 9.24
CA GLY A 51 -16.70 -0.22 10.59
C GLY A 51 -16.07 -1.60 10.74
N LEU A 52 -15.71 -1.98 11.98
CA LEU A 52 -15.01 -3.24 12.26
C LEU A 52 -15.81 -4.51 11.88
N GLY A 53 -17.14 -4.45 11.96
CA GLY A 53 -18.00 -5.54 11.49
C GLY A 53 -17.90 -5.74 9.97
N PRO A 54 -18.33 -4.77 9.15
CA PRO A 54 -18.26 -4.88 7.68
C PRO A 54 -16.87 -5.19 7.13
N ILE A 55 -15.81 -4.58 7.68
CA ILE A 55 -14.44 -4.75 7.16
C ILE A 55 -13.94 -6.20 7.28
N SER A 56 -14.39 -6.94 8.30
CA SER A 56 -14.03 -8.34 8.54
C SER A 56 -14.78 -9.32 7.63
N ARG A 57 -15.78 -8.85 6.89
CA ARG A 57 -16.61 -9.66 5.98
C ARG A 57 -16.30 -9.43 4.51
N ILE A 58 -15.28 -8.63 4.20
CA ILE A 58 -14.85 -8.39 2.81
C ILE A 58 -14.52 -9.71 2.12
N THR A 59 -15.10 -9.88 0.94
CA THR A 59 -14.97 -11.08 0.11
C THR A 59 -14.01 -10.87 -1.06
N VAL A 60 -13.65 -11.96 -1.74
CA VAL A 60 -12.86 -11.91 -2.98
C VAL A 60 -13.61 -11.15 -4.07
N SER A 61 -14.94 -11.23 -4.11
CA SER A 61 -15.78 -10.51 -5.08
C SER A 61 -15.72 -9.01 -4.86
N ASP A 62 -15.74 -8.54 -3.61
CA ASP A 62 -15.60 -7.12 -3.27
C ASP A 62 -14.25 -6.57 -3.70
N MET A 63 -13.18 -7.32 -3.46
CA MET A 63 -11.83 -6.97 -3.90
C MET A 63 -11.74 -6.86 -5.43
N ARG A 64 -12.40 -7.77 -6.16
CA ARG A 64 -12.48 -7.68 -7.63
C ARG A 64 -13.27 -6.46 -8.10
N ALA A 65 -14.40 -6.17 -7.46
CA ALA A 65 -15.23 -5.02 -7.76
C ALA A 65 -14.46 -3.71 -7.58
N TRP A 66 -13.77 -3.56 -6.44
CA TRP A 66 -12.91 -2.41 -6.16
C TRP A 66 -11.78 -2.25 -7.19
N MET A 67 -11.07 -3.34 -7.49
CA MET A 67 -10.00 -3.27 -8.50
C MET A 67 -10.53 -2.96 -9.90
N ALA A 68 -11.76 -3.38 -10.23
CA ALA A 68 -12.41 -3.03 -11.48
C ALA A 68 -12.80 -1.54 -11.51
N SER A 69 -13.36 -0.99 -10.43
CA SER A 69 -13.72 0.43 -10.35
C SER A 69 -12.50 1.35 -10.43
N GLU A 70 -11.39 0.97 -9.80
CA GLU A 70 -10.14 1.74 -9.90
C GLU A 70 -9.58 1.75 -11.32
N ARG A 71 -9.65 0.63 -12.04
CA ARG A 71 -9.28 0.60 -13.47
C ARG A 71 -10.22 1.45 -14.31
N ALA A 72 -11.53 1.41 -14.06
CA ALA A 72 -12.52 2.23 -14.76
C ALA A 72 -12.29 3.74 -14.53
N ARG A 73 -11.77 4.12 -13.35
CA ARG A 73 -11.29 5.47 -13.02
C ARG A 73 -9.96 5.86 -13.70
N GLY A 74 -9.35 4.96 -14.47
CA GLY A 74 -8.07 5.20 -15.14
C GLY A 74 -6.84 5.08 -14.23
N VAL A 75 -6.97 4.47 -13.04
CA VAL A 75 -5.81 4.28 -12.14
C VAL A 75 -4.81 3.32 -12.79
N ALA A 76 -3.57 3.80 -12.96
CA ALA A 76 -2.50 3.02 -13.54
C ALA A 76 -2.20 1.75 -12.72
N ALA A 77 -1.81 0.67 -13.40
CA ALA A 77 -1.56 -0.63 -12.76
C ALA A 77 -0.54 -0.59 -11.61
N ARG A 78 0.48 0.28 -11.70
CA ARG A 78 1.46 0.48 -10.61
C ARG A 78 0.85 1.16 -9.39
N SER A 79 0.00 2.16 -9.60
CA SER A 79 -0.71 2.84 -8.52
C SER A 79 -1.68 1.88 -7.84
N LEU A 80 -2.46 1.12 -8.62
CA LEU A 80 -3.38 0.11 -8.07
C LEU A 80 -2.63 -1.00 -7.30
N ALA A 81 -1.45 -1.41 -7.75
CA ALA A 81 -0.61 -2.36 -7.02
C ALA A 81 -0.12 -1.79 -5.68
N ARG A 82 0.24 -0.51 -5.63
CA ARG A 82 0.60 0.20 -4.39
C ARG A 82 -0.61 0.31 -3.45
N SER A 83 -1.77 0.69 -3.96
CA SER A 83 -3.00 0.76 -3.17
C SER A 83 -3.37 -0.60 -2.59
N LEU A 84 -3.28 -1.68 -3.37
CA LEU A 84 -3.50 -3.04 -2.87
C LEU A 84 -2.46 -3.42 -1.79
N SER A 85 -1.21 -2.98 -1.91
CA SER A 85 -0.20 -3.19 -0.88
C SER A 85 -0.56 -2.51 0.44
N ALA A 86 -1.05 -1.26 0.39
CA ALA A 86 -1.54 -0.52 1.55
C ALA A 86 -2.72 -1.27 2.21
N VAL A 87 -3.73 -1.66 1.42
CA VAL A 87 -4.89 -2.43 1.88
C VAL A 87 -4.46 -3.73 2.58
N LYS A 88 -3.61 -4.54 1.94
CA LYS A 88 -3.13 -5.80 2.55
C LYS A 88 -2.35 -5.58 3.83
N SER A 89 -1.50 -4.56 3.87
CA SER A 89 -0.70 -4.25 5.05
C SER A 89 -1.55 -3.77 6.22
N PHE A 90 -2.60 -3.00 5.95
CA PHE A 90 -3.60 -2.61 6.94
C PHE A 90 -4.39 -3.81 7.44
N TYR A 91 -4.88 -4.67 6.54
CA TYR A 91 -5.66 -5.86 6.90
C TYR A 91 -4.88 -6.86 7.75
N ARG A 92 -3.58 -7.08 7.50
CA ARG A 92 -2.75 -7.92 8.39
C ARG A 92 -2.75 -7.36 9.81
N TRP A 93 -2.41 -6.08 9.94
CA TRP A 93 -2.33 -5.43 11.25
C TRP A 93 -3.68 -5.39 11.98
N LEU A 94 -4.77 -5.13 11.25
CA LEU A 94 -6.10 -5.04 11.85
C LEU A 94 -6.62 -6.42 12.25
N ALA A 95 -6.42 -7.44 11.41
CA ALA A 95 -6.81 -8.81 11.70
C ALA A 95 -6.11 -9.36 12.95
N ASP A 96 -4.80 -9.09 13.09
CA ASP A 96 -4.03 -9.50 14.27
C ASP A 96 -4.58 -8.85 15.57
N ARG A 97 -5.15 -7.64 15.46
CA ARG A 97 -5.64 -6.86 16.61
C ARG A 97 -7.09 -7.16 16.98
N GLU A 98 -7.94 -7.33 15.98
CA GLU A 98 -9.39 -7.49 16.13
C GLU A 98 -9.84 -8.96 16.04
N GLY A 99 -8.93 -9.88 15.68
CA GLY A 99 -9.18 -11.33 15.71
C GLY A 99 -10.10 -11.83 14.61
N PHE A 100 -9.88 -11.43 13.35
CA PHE A 100 -10.63 -11.95 12.20
C PHE A 100 -9.73 -12.52 11.10
N GLU A 101 -10.34 -13.22 10.15
CA GLU A 101 -9.65 -13.91 9.05
C GLU A 101 -9.58 -12.99 7.80
N PRO A 102 -8.40 -12.54 7.34
CA PRO A 102 -8.28 -11.58 6.24
C PRO A 102 -7.95 -12.21 4.88
N THR A 103 -8.05 -13.54 4.70
CA THR A 103 -7.55 -14.25 3.49
C THR A 103 -8.16 -13.73 2.21
N ALA A 104 -9.43 -13.33 2.18
CA ALA A 104 -10.05 -12.74 1.00
C ALA A 104 -9.27 -11.54 0.45
N VAL A 105 -8.80 -10.67 1.35
CA VAL A 105 -7.98 -9.50 1.00
C VAL A 105 -6.54 -9.90 0.73
N LEU A 106 -5.93 -10.73 1.59
CA LEU A 106 -4.51 -11.08 1.49
C LEU A 106 -4.20 -11.93 0.25
N SER A 107 -5.13 -12.76 -0.20
CA SER A 107 -5.01 -13.61 -1.40
C SER A 107 -5.24 -12.87 -2.72
N THR A 108 -5.76 -11.63 -2.69
CA THR A 108 -6.05 -10.84 -3.90
C THR A 108 -4.78 -10.60 -4.72
N ARG A 109 -4.78 -10.94 -6.01
CA ARG A 109 -3.59 -10.82 -6.86
C ARG A 109 -3.37 -9.38 -7.31
N SER A 110 -2.13 -8.90 -7.18
CA SER A 110 -1.75 -7.58 -7.68
C SER A 110 -1.82 -7.50 -9.21
N PRO A 111 -2.20 -6.33 -9.77
CA PRO A 111 -2.13 -6.11 -11.22
C PRO A 111 -0.69 -6.31 -11.71
N LYS A 112 -0.54 -6.96 -12.86
CA LYS A 112 0.76 -7.01 -13.54
C LYS A 112 1.04 -5.64 -14.15
N PHE A 113 2.26 -5.13 -13.95
CA PHE A 113 2.75 -3.93 -14.62
C PHE A 113 4.20 -4.15 -15.03
N GLN A 114 4.60 -3.56 -16.16
CA GLN A 114 5.99 -3.61 -16.58
C GLN A 114 6.86 -2.79 -15.62
N LYS A 115 7.99 -3.37 -15.19
CA LYS A 115 9.02 -2.61 -14.49
C LYS A 115 9.53 -1.55 -15.46
N LYS A 116 9.63 -0.29 -15.01
CA LYS A 116 10.35 0.71 -15.79
C LYS A 116 11.80 0.26 -15.78
N LEU A 117 12.49 0.33 -16.92
CA LEU A 117 13.93 0.15 -16.93
C LEU A 117 14.56 1.13 -15.92
N PRO A 118 15.59 0.73 -15.17
CA PRO A 118 16.33 1.65 -14.31
C PRO A 118 16.69 2.89 -15.12
N ARG A 119 16.52 4.07 -14.53
CA ARG A 119 17.03 5.28 -15.19
C ARG A 119 18.56 5.11 -15.31
N PRO A 120 19.15 5.41 -16.48
CA PRO A 120 20.60 5.52 -16.57
C PRO A 120 21.10 6.44 -15.46
N LEU A 121 22.17 6.05 -14.77
CA LEU A 121 22.86 6.94 -13.83
C LEU A 121 23.18 8.24 -14.56
N ALA A 122 22.87 9.38 -13.94
CA ALA A 122 23.39 10.66 -14.41
C ALA A 122 24.91 10.60 -14.42
N VAL A 123 25.56 11.25 -15.39
CA VAL A 123 27.04 11.20 -15.57
C VAL A 123 27.77 11.54 -14.26
N ASP A 124 27.25 12.51 -13.50
CA ASP A 124 27.83 12.92 -12.23
C ASP A 124 27.69 11.85 -11.13
N ALA A 125 26.57 11.11 -11.13
CA ALA A 125 26.38 9.99 -10.20
C ALA A 125 27.26 8.78 -10.58
N ALA A 126 27.55 8.59 -11.87
CA ALA A 126 28.51 7.58 -12.33
C ALA A 126 29.95 7.96 -11.94
N ARG A 127 30.33 9.24 -12.04
CA ARG A 127 31.63 9.75 -11.58
C ARG A 127 31.80 9.60 -10.07
N ALA A 128 30.82 10.04 -9.29
CA ALA A 128 30.84 9.88 -7.83
C ALA A 128 30.96 8.41 -7.41
N MET A 129 30.29 7.48 -8.11
CA MET A 129 30.45 6.03 -7.87
C MET A 129 31.89 5.56 -8.12
N ILE A 130 32.54 6.02 -9.20
CA ILE A 130 33.95 5.66 -9.51
C ILE A 130 34.89 6.22 -8.44
N ASP A 131 34.72 7.49 -8.05
CA ASP A 131 35.53 8.13 -7.01
C ASP A 131 35.38 7.43 -5.64
N THR A 132 34.21 6.86 -5.36
CA THR A 132 33.97 6.13 -4.11
C THR A 132 34.59 4.73 -4.11
N VAL A 133 34.75 4.11 -5.28
CA VAL A 133 35.37 2.78 -5.44
C VAL A 133 36.88 2.82 -5.17
N GLU A 134 37.54 3.95 -5.45
CA GLU A 134 38.97 4.16 -5.17
C GLU A 134 39.30 4.04 -3.66
N VAL A 135 38.32 4.35 -2.79
CA VAL A 135 38.47 4.28 -1.32
C VAL A 135 38.24 2.86 -0.77
N GLN A 136 37.72 1.92 -1.58
CA GLN A 136 37.41 0.54 -1.17
C GLN A 136 38.36 -0.53 -1.73
N ALA A 137 39.35 -0.15 -2.54
CA ALA A 137 40.37 -1.10 -3.00
C ALA A 137 41.24 -1.54 -1.80
N ARG A 138 41.13 -2.82 -1.40
CA ARG A 138 41.94 -3.42 -0.34
C ARG A 138 43.33 -3.86 -0.80
N GLU A 139 43.63 -3.82 -2.09
CA GLU A 139 44.98 -4.08 -2.62
C GLU A 139 45.32 -3.14 -3.80
N PRO A 140 46.57 -2.65 -3.90
CA PRO A 140 47.08 -1.97 -5.08
C PRO A 140 47.25 -2.96 -6.26
N TRP A 141 47.13 -2.43 -7.48
CA TRP A 141 47.38 -3.15 -8.73
C TRP A 141 48.85 -3.59 -8.88
#